data_AF-A0A914NND0-F1
#
_entry.id   AF-A0A914NND0-F1
#
_cell.length_a   1.000
_cell.length_b   1.000
_cell.length_c   1.000
_cell.angle_alpha   90.00
_cell.angle_beta   90.00
_cell.angle_gamma   90.00
#
_symmetry.space_group_name_H-M   'P 1'
#
loop_
_entity.id
_entity.type
_entity.pdbx_description
1 polymer ?
#
loop_
_entity_poly.entity_id
_entity_poly.type
_entity_poly.pdbx_seq_one_letter_code
_entity_poly.pdbx_strand_id
1 'polypeptide(L)'
;MSTTTTTKHLKLEWHSSKDLLAVSSINSNSGGFISFFTKKGGKPFFSSKVRNQNSPTTFCWHPTESLLAIGWESGHLSLVDPTKRTESNDLDAGLKRCCCILWDIEGLLLVAADEVIGQSL
;
A
#
# COMPACT_ATOMS: atom_id res chain seq x y z
N MET A 1 27.10 -5.05 -17.20
CA MET A 1 26.40 -6.00 -16.30
C MET A 1 24.92 -5.70 -16.38
N SER A 2 24.12 -6.57 -16.97
CA SER A 2 22.66 -6.39 -17.05
C SER A 2 22.07 -6.67 -15.68
N THR A 3 21.67 -5.63 -14.94
CA THR A 3 21.01 -5.82 -13.64
C THR A 3 19.63 -6.43 -13.88
N THR A 4 19.46 -7.69 -13.49
CA THR A 4 18.19 -8.40 -13.64
C THR A 4 17.15 -7.70 -12.77
N THR A 5 16.22 -6.98 -13.40
CA THR A 5 15.15 -6.24 -12.73
C THR A 5 14.20 -7.26 -12.11
N THR A 6 14.28 -7.47 -10.80
CA THR A 6 13.44 -8.45 -10.11
C THR A 6 12.33 -7.71 -9.39
N THR A 7 11.08 -8.03 -9.75
CA THR A 7 9.91 -7.56 -9.03
C THR A 7 9.52 -8.62 -8.01
N LYS A 8 9.42 -8.24 -6.74
CA LYS A 8 8.94 -9.09 -5.64
C LYS A 8 7.55 -8.64 -5.23
N HIS A 9 6.62 -9.59 -5.11
CA HIS A 9 5.29 -9.36 -4.53
C HIS A 9 5.34 -9.64 -3.03
N LEU A 10 4.74 -8.76 -2.22
CA LEU A 10 4.91 -8.77 -0.76
C LEU A 10 3.64 -9.22 -0.03
N LYS A 11 2.51 -8.61 -0.37
CA LYS A 11 1.18 -8.87 0.21
C LYS A 11 0.12 -8.69 -0.88
N LEU A 12 -0.93 -9.51 -0.81
CA LEU A 12 -2.13 -9.36 -1.62
C LEU A 12 -3.38 -9.40 -0.71
N GLU A 13 -4.42 -8.67 -1.08
CA GLU A 13 -5.70 -8.67 -0.35
C GLU A 13 -6.86 -8.32 -1.28
N TRP A 14 -7.91 -9.12 -1.21
CA TRP A 14 -9.20 -8.79 -1.82
C TRP A 14 -9.95 -7.79 -0.95
N HIS A 15 -10.63 -6.85 -1.58
CA HIS A 15 -11.66 -6.09 -0.90
C HIS A 15 -12.78 -7.03 -0.43
N SER A 16 -13.26 -6.85 0.79
CA SER A 16 -14.31 -7.65 1.44
C SER A 16 -15.60 -7.83 0.61
N SER A 17 -16.05 -6.79 -0.08
CA SER A 17 -17.34 -6.76 -0.81
C SER A 17 -17.22 -6.40 -2.29
N LYS A 18 -16.07 -5.91 -2.75
CA LYS A 18 -15.88 -5.44 -4.13
C LYS A 18 -15.00 -6.36 -4.94
N ASP A 19 -15.16 -6.28 -6.26
CA ASP A 19 -14.31 -6.99 -7.21
C ASP A 19 -12.95 -6.28 -7.42
N LEU A 20 -12.18 -6.15 -6.34
CA LEU A 20 -10.91 -5.44 -6.31
C LEU A 20 -9.88 -6.25 -5.54
N LEU A 21 -8.75 -6.55 -6.19
CA LEU A 21 -7.58 -7.16 -5.59
C LEU A 21 -6.43 -6.15 -5.62
N ALA A 22 -5.81 -5.91 -4.47
CA ALA A 22 -4.57 -5.13 -4.36
C ALA A 22 -3.39 -6.09 -4.22
N VAL A 23 -2.30 -5.81 -4.93
CA VAL A 23 -1.04 -6.54 -4.84
C VAL A 23 0.10 -5.54 -4.63
N SER A 24 0.72 -5.60 -3.46
CA SER A 24 1.91 -4.82 -3.16
C SER A 24 3.16 -5.45 -3.77
N SER A 25 3.98 -4.62 -4.37
CA SER A 25 5.18 -5.03 -5.08
C SER A 25 6.33 -4.06 -4.83
N ILE A 26 7.55 -4.58 -4.90
CA ILE A 26 8.76 -3.77 -4.98
C ILE A 26 9.60 -4.26 -6.14
N ASN A 27 10.01 -3.31 -6.98
CA ASN A 27 11.00 -3.54 -8.02
C ASN A 27 12.36 -3.04 -7.52
N SER A 28 13.38 -3.87 -7.61
CA SER A 28 14.72 -3.55 -7.12
C SER A 28 15.37 -2.31 -7.76
N ASN A 29 14.89 -1.87 -8.94
CA ASN A 29 15.44 -0.71 -9.66
C ASN A 29 14.55 0.53 -9.55
N SER A 30 13.22 0.39 -9.48
CA SER A 30 12.30 1.53 -9.48
C SER A 30 11.64 1.82 -8.13
N GLY A 31 11.54 0.84 -7.22
CA GLY A 31 10.90 1.00 -5.91
C GLY A 31 9.52 0.35 -5.79
N GLY A 32 8.77 0.77 -4.77
CA GLY A 32 7.52 0.14 -4.33
C GLY A 32 6.28 0.69 -5.03
N PHE A 33 5.29 -0.16 -5.26
CA PHE A 33 3.99 0.22 -5.83
C PHE A 33 2.90 -0.83 -5.50
N ILE A 34 1.63 -0.44 -5.68
CA ILE A 34 0.48 -1.34 -5.60
C ILE A 34 -0.12 -1.49 -6.99
N SER A 35 -0.39 -2.73 -7.40
CA SER A 35 -1.15 -3.04 -8.61
C SER A 35 -2.54 -3.53 -8.25
N PHE A 36 -3.52 -3.14 -9.07
CA PHE A 36 -4.93 -3.41 -8.84
C PHE A 36 -5.53 -4.27 -9.96
N PHE A 37 -6.27 -5.30 -9.56
CA PHE A 37 -6.87 -6.28 -10.44
C PHE A 37 -8.35 -6.49 -10.10
N THR A 38 -9.07 -7.11 -11.03
CA THR A 38 -10.45 -7.59 -10.83
C THR A 38 -10.47 -9.11 -10.97
N LYS A 39 -11.57 -9.79 -10.61
CA LYS A 39 -11.77 -11.24 -10.77
C LYS A 39 -11.66 -11.70 -12.22
N LYS A 40 -11.80 -10.79 -13.20
CA LYS A 40 -11.53 -11.09 -14.61
C LYS A 40 -10.06 -11.45 -14.86
N GLY A 41 -9.15 -11.09 -13.94
CA GLY A 41 -7.72 -11.37 -14.03
C GLY A 41 -7.04 -10.56 -15.13
N GLY A 42 -5.88 -11.06 -15.57
CA GLY A 42 -5.08 -10.43 -16.62
C GLY A 42 -4.14 -9.33 -16.12
N LYS A 43 -3.97 -8.28 -16.93
CA LYS A 43 -3.11 -7.13 -16.59
C LYS A 43 -3.78 -6.28 -15.51
N PRO A 44 -3.01 -5.60 -14.64
CA PRO A 44 -3.58 -4.67 -13.69
C PRO A 44 -4.32 -3.57 -14.45
N PHE A 45 -5.54 -3.24 -13.99
CA PHE A 45 -6.32 -2.16 -14.61
C PHE A 45 -5.83 -0.77 -14.16
N PHE A 46 -5.12 -0.74 -13.02
CA PHE A 46 -4.47 0.43 -12.45
C PHE A 46 -3.28 0.01 -11.59
N SER A 47 -2.28 0.89 -11.49
CA SER A 47 -1.20 0.79 -10.51
C SER A 47 -1.02 2.15 -9.86
N SER A 48 -0.71 2.17 -8.57
CA SER A 48 -0.31 3.39 -7.86
C SER A 48 0.97 3.96 -8.47
N LYS A 49 1.28 5.21 -8.13
CA LYS A 49 2.59 5.78 -8.42
C LYS A 49 3.67 4.94 -7.75
N VAL A 50 4.81 4.83 -8.43
CA VAL A 50 5.99 4.15 -7.90
C VAL A 50 6.66 5.08 -6.90
N ARG A 51 7.01 4.55 -5.72
CA ARG A 51 7.78 5.24 -4.70
C ARG A 51 9.22 4.73 -4.70
N ASN A 52 10.13 5.59 -5.14
CA ASN A 52 11.55 5.28 -5.26
C ASN A 52 12.12 4.86 -3.90
N GLN A 53 12.82 3.73 -3.87
CA GLN A 53 13.50 3.20 -2.67
C GLN A 53 12.60 3.06 -1.42
N ASN A 54 11.29 2.96 -1.60
CA ASN A 54 10.35 2.91 -0.49
C ASN A 54 9.38 1.74 -0.70
N SER A 55 9.53 0.69 0.11
CA SER A 55 8.67 -0.49 0.01
C SER A 55 7.32 -0.25 0.69
N PRO A 56 6.19 -0.68 0.11
CA PRO A 56 4.98 -0.86 0.89
C PRO A 56 5.24 -1.95 1.94
N THR A 57 4.87 -1.69 3.19
CA THR A 57 5.05 -2.61 4.31
C THR A 57 3.74 -3.26 4.72
N THR A 58 2.65 -2.51 4.64
CA THR A 58 1.29 -2.96 4.93
C THR A 58 0.28 -2.16 4.12
N PHE A 59 -0.93 -2.67 4.00
CA PHE A 59 -2.06 -1.94 3.44
C PHE A 59 -3.36 -2.56 3.94
N CYS A 60 -4.45 -1.78 3.88
CA CYS A 60 -5.79 -2.22 4.27
C CYS A 60 -6.86 -1.53 3.40
N TRP A 61 -7.83 -2.30 2.93
CA TRP A 61 -9.01 -1.77 2.26
C TRP A 61 -9.93 -1.07 3.26
N HIS A 62 -10.51 0.05 2.85
CA HIS A 62 -11.66 0.62 3.52
C HIS A 62 -12.82 -0.40 3.55
N PRO A 63 -13.61 -0.50 4.64
CA PRO A 63 -14.62 -1.55 4.78
C PRO A 63 -15.68 -1.57 3.66
N THR A 64 -16.11 -0.39 3.20
CA THR A 64 -17.18 -0.24 2.18
C THR A 64 -16.76 0.49 0.90
N GLU A 65 -15.79 1.40 0.94
CA GLU A 65 -15.34 2.19 -0.21
C GLU A 65 -14.23 1.53 -1.01
N SER A 66 -14.09 1.92 -2.28
CA SER A 66 -12.99 1.48 -3.14
C SER A 66 -11.66 2.18 -2.79
N LEU A 67 -11.37 2.38 -1.51
CA LEU A 67 -10.23 3.14 -1.03
C LEU A 67 -9.25 2.20 -0.33
N LEU A 68 -7.97 2.29 -0.68
CA LEU A 68 -6.90 1.51 -0.08
C LEU A 68 -5.96 2.45 0.69
N ALA A 69 -5.75 2.16 1.97
CA ALA A 69 -4.70 2.78 2.76
C ALA A 69 -3.41 1.96 2.67
N ILE A 70 -2.28 2.63 2.44
CA ILE A 70 -0.97 2.00 2.25
C ILE A 70 0.01 2.60 3.24
N GLY A 71 0.73 1.73 3.95
CA GLY A 71 1.83 2.06 4.84
C GLY A 71 3.15 1.80 4.14
N TRP A 72 4.04 2.77 4.24
CA TRP A 72 5.33 2.73 3.58
C TRP A 72 6.46 2.54 4.60
N GLU A 73 7.58 2.01 4.11
CA GLU A 73 8.81 1.85 4.89
C GLU A 73 9.35 3.18 5.41
N SER A 74 9.10 4.28 4.69
CA SER A 74 9.43 5.63 5.14
C SER A 74 8.53 6.20 6.24
N GLY A 75 7.40 5.53 6.56
CA GLY A 75 6.40 6.01 7.51
C GLY A 75 5.30 6.91 6.98
N HIS A 76 5.43 7.39 5.75
CA HIS A 76 4.33 8.04 5.09
C HIS A 76 3.17 7.06 4.89
N LEU A 77 1.96 7.63 4.81
CA LEU A 77 0.77 6.91 4.40
C LEU A 77 0.27 7.44 3.05
N SER A 78 -0.30 6.55 2.24
CA SER A 78 -1.01 6.91 1.01
C SER A 78 -2.45 6.40 1.04
N LEU A 79 -3.34 7.12 0.37
CA LEU A 79 -4.70 6.68 0.08
C LEU A 79 -4.88 6.58 -1.44
N VAL A 80 -5.33 5.43 -1.92
CA VAL A 80 -5.52 5.16 -3.35
C VAL A 80 -6.94 4.68 -3.60
N ASP A 81 -7.66 5.36 -4.50
CA ASP A 81 -8.90 4.85 -5.08
C ASP A 81 -8.58 4.39 -6.51
N PRO A 82 -8.42 3.07 -6.76
CA PRO A 82 -8.04 2.59 -8.07
C PRO A 82 -9.16 2.73 -9.10
N THR A 83 -10.43 2.84 -8.65
CA THR A 83 -11.57 2.99 -9.55
C THR A 83 -11.67 4.41 -10.11
N LYS A 84 -11.32 5.40 -9.26
CA LYS A 84 -11.21 6.81 -9.66
C LYS A 84 -9.82 7.18 -10.19
N ARG A 85 -8.85 6.27 -10.05
CA ARG A 85 -7.43 6.48 -10.41
C ARG A 85 -6.82 7.68 -9.69
N THR A 86 -7.24 7.90 -8.45
CA THR A 86 -6.79 9.00 -7.61
C THR A 86 -5.88 8.47 -6.50
N GLU A 87 -4.86 9.26 -6.17
CA GLU A 87 -3.89 8.93 -5.13
C GLU A 87 -3.57 10.19 -4.33
N SER A 88 -3.85 10.14 -3.03
CA SER A 88 -3.35 11.09 -2.05
C SER A 88 -2.04 10.54 -1.51
N ASN A 89 -0.99 11.33 -1.70
CA ASN A 89 0.35 11.02 -1.23
C ASN A 89 0.71 11.95 -0.09
N ASP A 90 1.32 11.37 0.93
CA ASP A 90 2.07 12.08 1.97
C ASP A 90 1.20 12.60 3.10
N LEU A 91 0.35 11.71 3.62
CA LEU A 91 -0.08 11.84 5.01
C LEU A 91 1.15 11.52 5.89
N ASP A 92 1.86 12.57 6.29
CA ASP A 92 2.93 12.49 7.27
C ASP A 92 2.32 12.45 8.68
N ALA A 93 2.29 11.25 9.24
CA ALA A 93 1.82 10.99 10.60
C ALA A 93 2.97 10.97 11.62
N GLY A 94 4.18 11.40 11.25
CA GLY A 94 5.36 11.36 12.11
C GLY A 94 5.86 9.94 12.41
N LEU A 95 5.46 8.97 11.59
CA LEU A 95 5.80 7.56 11.75
C LEU A 95 7.21 7.26 11.22
N LYS A 96 7.86 6.27 11.82
CA LYS A 96 9.01 5.54 11.25
C LYS A 96 8.48 4.46 10.31
N ARG A 97 9.08 3.26 10.28
CA ARG A 97 8.59 2.17 9.44
C ARG A 97 7.18 1.77 9.86
N CYS A 98 6.18 2.05 9.01
CA CYS A 98 4.80 1.67 9.28
C CYS A 98 4.68 0.13 9.31
N CYS A 99 4.11 -0.42 10.38
CA CYS A 99 3.99 -1.87 10.58
C CYS A 99 2.53 -2.35 10.61
N CYS A 100 1.58 -1.46 10.90
CA CYS A 100 0.16 -1.78 10.99
C CYS A 100 -0.69 -0.61 10.49
N ILE A 101 -1.77 -0.92 9.76
CA ILE A 101 -2.81 0.03 9.34
C ILE A 101 -4.16 -0.67 9.39
N LEU A 102 -5.14 -0.01 9.99
CA LEU A 102 -6.49 -0.52 10.17
C LEU A 102 -7.51 0.61 10.03
N TRP A 103 -8.57 0.35 9.28
CA TRP A 103 -9.78 1.16 9.33
C TRP A 103 -10.63 0.73 10.53
N ASP A 104 -11.32 1.68 11.15
CA ASP A 104 -12.43 1.31 12.03
C ASP A 104 -13.59 0.70 11.22
N ILE A 105 -14.57 0.12 11.91
CA ILE A 105 -15.66 -0.62 11.27
C ILE A 105 -16.54 0.27 10.39
N GLU A 106 -16.67 1.56 10.73
CA GLU A 106 -17.43 2.53 9.95
C GLU A 106 -16.58 3.16 8.83
N GLY A 107 -15.26 2.98 8.87
CA GLY A 107 -14.32 3.54 7.88
C GLY A 107 -14.07 5.04 8.02
N LEU A 108 -14.43 5.64 9.15
CA LEU A 108 -14.25 7.07 9.42
C LEU A 108 -12.86 7.39 9.96
N LEU A 109 -12.20 6.42 10.60
CA LEU A 109 -10.91 6.57 11.23
C LEU A 109 -9.92 5.56 10.65
N LEU A 110 -8.72 6.07 10.36
CA LEU A 110 -7.57 5.27 9.99
C LEU A 110 -6.57 5.28 11.12
N VAL A 111 -6.28 4.11 11.68
CA VAL A 111 -5.23 3.92 12.68
C VAL A 111 -4.00 3.36 11.99
N ALA A 112 -2.84 3.96 12.25
CA ALA A 112 -1.56 3.48 11.79
C ALA A 112 -0.58 3.39 12.97
N ALA A 113 0.32 2.41 12.91
CA ALA A 113 1.38 2.23 13.89
C ALA A 113 2.71 1.97 13.18
N ASP A 114 3.81 2.28 13.87
CA ASP A 114 5.17 2.10 13.40
C ASP A 114 6.01 1.26 14.38
N GLU A 115 7.24 0.97 13.97
CA GLU A 115 8.20 0.28 14.83
C GLU A 115 8.72 1.21 15.93
N VAL A 116 8.56 0.78 17.19
CA VAL A 116 9.24 1.40 18.32
C VAL A 116 10.69 0.97 18.30
N ILE A 117 11.58 1.85 17.86
CA ILE A 117 13.02 1.68 18.12
C ILE A 117 13.19 1.83 19.63
N GLY A 118 13.43 0.72 20.33
CA GLY A 118 13.71 0.74 21.76
C GLY A 118 14.84 1.72 22.05
N GLN A 119 14.57 2.71 22.90
CA GLN A 119 15.67 3.40 23.56
C GLN A 119 16.30 2.36 24.49
N SER A 120 17.54 1.98 24.20
CA SER A 120 18.40 1.33 25.18
C SER A 120 18.42 2.23 26.43
N LEU A 121 17.81 1.74 27.52
CA LEU A 121 17.93 2.31 28.86
C LEU A 121 19.38 2.28 29.34
#